data_AF-R1EKK0-F1
#
_entry.id   AF-R1EKK0-F1
#
_cell.length_a   1.000
_cell.length_b   1.000
_cell.length_c   1.000
_cell.angle_alpha   90.00
_cell.angle_beta   90.00
_cell.angle_gamma   90.00
#
_symmetry.space_group_name_H-M   'P 1'
#
loop_
_entity.id
_entity.type
_entity.pdbx_description
1 polymer ?
#
loop_
_entity_poly.entity_id
_entity_poly.type
_entity_poly.pdbx_seq_one_letter_code
_entity_poly.pdbx_strand_id
1 'polypeptide(L)'
;MAGSNQFLSVIGWWFLPTVVGYIQSFLYALLIRAGDPRPQPGSPKFIRHRKAIHALVIVAYLFYTVYEADWELRRARDFYQLLGVPVDASERAIKQKFRRLTVLHHPDKVVAAEARPAAERYFVYLKLAHDTLTDPVKRFAYDRFGPDILEWKHCLTIHDYVMHGVQSNAPSYLVGAVVMIMLSMLGYLEQGRYWRYLAFAALIILEGHTITRPDFPAFITDFLNPLFAFFKAHPPFLPFQVLAIARKTTFALFIAMNQLAPILQDPRRNLQNQNNAAAQQEQLNRLTQLLSVADQDAMKLVGIETMPFQGDEGEKELRGKMKDWIHPYLSEIALGGFA
;
A
#
# COMPACT_ATOMS: atom_id res chain seq x y z
N MET A 1 19.35 2.45 14.86
CA MET A 1 18.68 1.41 15.70
C MET A 1 17.19 1.22 15.33
N ALA A 2 16.77 1.50 14.09
CA ALA A 2 15.37 1.34 13.66
C ALA A 2 15.02 -0.07 13.12
N GLY A 3 16.03 -0.92 12.88
CA GLY A 3 15.83 -2.25 12.29
C GLY A 3 15.25 -3.31 13.23
N SER A 4 15.61 -3.31 14.53
CA SER A 4 15.23 -4.39 15.45
C SER A 4 13.72 -4.51 15.69
N ASN A 5 13.02 -3.37 15.71
CA ASN A 5 11.59 -3.36 16.01
C ASN A 5 10.73 -3.71 14.80
N GLN A 6 11.21 -3.41 13.58
CA GLN A 6 10.50 -3.83 12.37
C GLN A 6 10.42 -5.36 12.28
N PHE A 7 11.49 -6.08 12.59
CA PHE A 7 11.47 -7.54 12.59
C PHE A 7 10.53 -8.11 13.66
N LEU A 8 10.49 -7.52 14.86
CA LEU A 8 9.58 -7.99 15.94
C LEU A 8 8.11 -7.85 15.54
N SER A 9 7.74 -6.74 14.90
CA SER A 9 6.38 -6.51 14.40
C SER A 9 6.02 -7.53 13.29
N VAL A 10 6.94 -7.81 12.35
CA VAL A 10 6.73 -8.81 11.29
C VAL A 10 6.64 -10.24 11.85
N ILE A 11 7.45 -10.58 12.84
CA ILE A 11 7.40 -11.89 13.52
C ILE A 11 6.06 -12.05 14.25
N GLY A 12 5.54 -10.99 14.86
CA GLY A 12 4.23 -10.98 15.53
C GLY A 12 3.10 -11.45 14.61
N TRP A 13 3.10 -11.01 13.35
CA TRP A 13 2.11 -11.43 12.34
C TRP A 13 2.10 -12.94 12.07
N TRP A 14 3.24 -13.63 12.21
CA TRP A 14 3.33 -15.07 11.98
C TRP A 14 2.73 -15.89 13.13
N PHE A 15 2.76 -15.36 14.35
CA PHE A 15 2.24 -16.05 15.55
C PHE A 15 0.75 -15.81 15.82
N LEU A 16 0.11 -14.84 15.16
CA LEU A 16 -1.32 -14.53 15.33
C LEU A 16 -2.24 -15.77 15.23
N PRO A 17 -2.07 -16.70 14.27
CA PRO A 17 -2.94 -17.87 14.17
C PRO A 17 -2.89 -18.78 15.41
N THR A 18 -1.72 -18.91 16.03
CA THR A 18 -1.52 -19.70 17.24
C THR A 18 -2.16 -19.01 18.45
N VAL A 19 -1.98 -17.69 18.56
CA VAL A 19 -2.58 -16.86 19.62
C VAL A 19 -4.11 -16.95 19.60
N VAL A 20 -4.72 -16.97 18.41
CA VAL A 20 -6.17 -17.11 18.26
C VAL A 20 -6.68 -18.42 18.86
N GLY A 21 -5.92 -19.52 18.76
CA GLY A 21 -6.28 -20.80 19.39
C GLY A 21 -6.29 -20.72 20.92
N TYR A 22 -5.30 -20.04 21.50
CA TYR A 22 -5.24 -19.82 22.95
C TYR A 22 -6.35 -18.89 23.43
N ILE A 23 -6.59 -17.78 22.73
CA ILE A 23 -7.66 -16.83 23.04
C ILE A 23 -9.03 -17.52 22.96
N GLN A 24 -9.27 -18.33 21.93
CA GLN A 24 -10.51 -19.07 21.80
C GLN A 24 -10.73 -20.05 22.95
N SER A 25 -9.67 -20.77 23.36
CA SER A 25 -9.73 -21.70 24.49
C SER A 25 -9.99 -20.99 25.81
N PHE A 26 -9.37 -19.82 26.01
CA PHE A 26 -9.58 -18.97 27.18
C PHE A 26 -11.00 -18.38 27.21
N LEU A 27 -11.49 -17.83 26.10
CA LEU A 27 -12.86 -17.31 26.00
C LEU A 27 -13.89 -18.40 26.27
N TYR A 28 -13.67 -19.63 25.81
CA TYR A 28 -14.54 -20.76 26.15
C TYR A 28 -14.45 -21.18 27.60
N ALA A 29 -13.28 -21.08 28.24
CA ALA A 29 -13.16 -21.32 29.67
C ALA A 29 -13.87 -20.24 30.51
N LEU A 30 -13.95 -19.00 30.02
CA LEU A 30 -14.56 -17.87 30.72
C LEU A 30 -16.07 -17.72 30.47
N LEU A 31 -16.53 -17.83 29.21
CA LEU A 31 -17.91 -17.57 28.83
C LEU A 31 -18.84 -18.78 28.91
N ILE A 32 -18.32 -20.01 28.78
CA ILE A 32 -19.16 -21.20 28.83
C ILE A 32 -19.43 -21.55 30.30
N ARG A 33 -20.70 -21.49 30.68
CA ARG A 33 -21.16 -21.82 32.03
C ARG A 33 -20.82 -23.28 32.35
N ALA A 34 -20.39 -23.55 33.58
CA ALA A 34 -20.03 -24.90 34.01
C ALA A 34 -21.20 -25.88 33.78
N GLY A 35 -21.07 -26.78 32.80
CA GLY A 35 -22.08 -27.79 32.44
C GLY A 35 -22.40 -27.88 30.94
N ASP A 36 -22.17 -26.83 30.15
CA ASP A 36 -22.42 -26.87 28.70
C ASP A 36 -21.25 -27.53 27.95
N PRO A 37 -21.51 -28.43 26.97
CA PRO A 37 -20.45 -29.07 26.21
C PRO A 37 -19.71 -28.05 25.35
N ARG A 38 -18.38 -28.04 25.45
CA ARG A 38 -17.54 -27.19 24.59
C ARG A 38 -17.83 -27.51 23.13
N PRO A 39 -17.98 -26.50 22.27
CA PRO A 39 -18.24 -26.74 20.85
C PRO A 39 -17.07 -27.52 20.26
N GLN A 40 -17.36 -28.69 19.70
CA GLN A 40 -16.34 -29.60 19.18
C GLN A 40 -15.60 -28.98 17.98
N PRO A 41 -14.28 -29.25 17.83
CA PRO A 41 -13.53 -28.87 16.64
C PRO A 41 -14.24 -29.40 15.38
N GLY A 42 -14.58 -28.51 14.45
CA GLY A 42 -15.31 -28.86 13.22
C GLY A 42 -16.81 -28.59 13.23
N SER A 43 -17.41 -28.30 14.40
CA SER A 43 -18.81 -27.82 14.45
C SER A 43 -18.96 -26.44 13.77
N PRO A 44 -20.11 -26.13 13.15
CA PRO A 44 -20.31 -24.84 12.47
C PRO A 44 -20.22 -23.64 13.44
N LYS A 45 -20.61 -23.84 14.71
CA LYS A 45 -20.44 -22.83 15.77
C LYS A 45 -18.97 -22.57 16.09
N PHE A 46 -18.16 -23.62 16.23
CA PHE A 46 -16.71 -23.49 16.48
C PHE A 46 -16.01 -22.72 15.36
N ILE A 47 -16.35 -23.02 14.10
CA ILE A 47 -15.79 -22.33 12.93
C ILE A 47 -16.18 -20.84 12.96
N ARG A 48 -17.46 -20.50 13.18
CA ARG A 48 -17.91 -19.10 13.25
C ARG A 48 -17.17 -18.31 14.34
N HIS A 49 -17.06 -18.87 15.55
CA HIS A 49 -16.35 -18.21 16.64
C HIS A 49 -14.87 -18.04 16.32
N ARG A 50 -14.22 -19.06 15.74
CA ARG A 50 -12.81 -18.96 15.34
C ARG A 50 -12.60 -17.89 14.27
N LYS A 51 -13.47 -17.81 13.26
CA LYS A 51 -13.43 -16.76 12.22
C LYS A 51 -13.55 -15.36 12.84
N ALA A 52 -14.54 -15.15 13.72
CA ALA A 52 -14.78 -13.86 14.37
C ALA A 52 -13.63 -13.44 15.29
N ILE A 53 -13.13 -14.36 16.14
CA ILE A 53 -11.99 -14.10 17.03
C ILE A 53 -10.74 -13.79 16.21
N HIS A 54 -10.48 -14.56 15.15
CA HIS A 54 -9.32 -14.33 14.30
C HIS A 54 -9.38 -12.95 13.60
N ALA A 55 -10.55 -12.58 13.05
CA ALA A 55 -10.75 -11.27 12.46
C ALA A 55 -10.57 -10.14 13.49
N LEU A 56 -11.13 -10.29 14.70
CA LEU A 56 -10.98 -9.31 15.78
C LEU A 56 -9.52 -9.16 16.20
N VAL A 57 -8.78 -10.27 16.33
CA VAL A 57 -7.36 -10.25 16.69
C VAL A 57 -6.54 -9.56 15.60
N ILE A 58 -6.81 -9.82 14.31
CA ILE A 58 -6.14 -9.11 13.21
C ILE A 58 -6.42 -7.62 13.26
N VAL A 59 -7.69 -7.22 13.45
CA VAL A 59 -8.07 -5.79 13.53
C VAL A 59 -7.41 -5.13 14.73
N ALA A 60 -7.43 -5.77 15.90
CA ALA A 60 -6.76 -5.27 17.10
C ALA A 60 -5.24 -5.14 16.88
N TYR A 61 -4.63 -6.09 16.19
CA TYR A 61 -3.21 -6.04 15.87
C TYR A 61 -2.88 -4.97 14.81
N LEU A 62 -3.75 -4.73 13.82
CA LEU A 62 -3.62 -3.58 12.92
C LEU A 62 -3.61 -2.27 13.72
N PHE A 63 -4.55 -2.08 14.65
CA PHE A 63 -4.55 -0.91 15.52
C PHE A 63 -3.27 -0.82 16.37
N TYR A 64 -2.80 -1.95 16.92
CA TYR A 64 -1.54 -2.00 17.64
C TYR A 64 -0.35 -1.57 16.75
N THR A 65 -0.25 -2.06 15.51
CA THR A 65 0.85 -1.70 14.61
C THR A 65 0.85 -0.22 14.24
N VAL A 66 -0.33 0.38 14.04
CA VAL A 66 -0.45 1.84 13.83
C VAL A 66 -0.02 2.60 15.09
N TYR A 67 -0.48 2.16 16.27
CA TYR A 67 -0.10 2.75 17.54
C TYR A 67 1.41 2.62 17.84
N GLU A 68 1.99 1.46 17.58
CA GLU A 68 3.42 1.19 17.72
C GLU A 68 4.24 2.07 16.79
N ALA A 69 3.82 2.21 15.52
CA ALA A 69 4.46 3.11 14.58
C ALA A 69 4.44 4.55 15.07
N ASP A 70 3.29 5.05 15.50
CA ASP A 70 3.13 6.39 16.04
C ASP A 70 3.94 6.61 17.34
N TRP A 71 3.94 5.63 18.25
CA TRP A 71 4.72 5.67 19.49
C TRP A 71 6.22 5.74 19.23
N GLU A 72 6.74 4.95 18.28
CA GLU A 72 8.15 4.97 17.90
C GLU A 72 8.57 6.33 17.34
N LEU A 73 7.74 6.92 16.49
CA LEU A 73 7.96 8.26 15.95
C LEU A 73 8.00 9.31 17.05
N ARG A 74 7.06 9.26 18.01
CA ARG A 74 7.05 10.18 19.16
C ARG A 74 8.29 10.01 20.06
N ARG A 75 8.80 8.79 20.19
CA ARG A 75 10.01 8.53 20.98
C ARG A 75 11.26 9.13 20.32
N ALA A 76 11.31 9.12 18.99
CA ALA A 76 12.33 9.82 18.21
C ALA A 76 11.97 11.31 18.11
N ARG A 77 12.09 12.05 19.23
CA ARG A 77 11.70 13.46 19.36
C ARG A 77 12.07 14.29 18.12
N ASP A 78 11.08 14.99 17.56
CA ASP A 78 11.31 15.91 16.45
C ASP A 78 12.09 17.15 16.90
N PHE A 79 12.77 17.81 15.95
CA PHE A 79 13.47 19.07 16.19
C PHE A 79 12.52 20.19 16.61
N TYR A 80 11.32 20.25 16.05
CA TYR A 80 10.29 21.22 16.46
C TYR A 80 9.83 20.99 17.90
N GLN A 81 9.60 19.73 18.28
CA GLN A 81 9.22 19.36 19.64
C GLN A 81 10.38 19.60 20.63
N LEU A 82 11.61 19.35 20.22
CA LEU A 82 12.81 19.61 21.02
C LEU A 82 12.97 21.10 21.35
N LEU A 83 12.73 21.98 20.37
CA LEU A 83 12.77 23.43 20.57
C LEU A 83 11.48 24.00 21.21
N GLY A 84 10.40 23.22 21.24
CA GLY A 84 9.09 23.66 21.72
C GLY A 84 8.49 24.76 20.86
N VAL A 85 8.62 24.62 19.53
CA VAL A 85 8.10 25.55 18.52
C VAL A 85 7.11 24.84 17.59
N PRO A 86 6.08 25.55 17.08
CA PRO A 86 5.20 24.99 16.06
C PRO A 86 5.95 24.78 14.73
N VAL A 87 5.42 23.91 13.87
CA VAL A 87 5.99 23.63 12.54
C VAL A 87 6.03 24.89 11.66
N ASP A 88 5.08 25.81 11.85
CA ASP A 88 5.01 27.09 11.13
C ASP A 88 5.85 28.22 11.78
N ALA A 89 6.72 27.89 12.74
CA ALA A 89 7.52 28.89 13.44
C ALA A 89 8.44 29.67 12.48
N SER A 90 8.48 30.98 12.66
CA SER A 90 9.43 31.86 11.98
C SER A 90 10.84 31.63 12.50
N GLU A 91 11.84 31.91 11.66
CA GLU A 91 13.26 31.81 12.02
C GLU A 91 13.60 32.63 13.27
N ARG A 92 12.97 33.79 13.45
CA ARG A 92 13.12 34.64 14.65
C ARG A 92 12.65 33.94 15.91
N ALA A 93 11.50 33.26 15.86
CA ALA A 93 10.96 32.51 17.00
C ALA A 93 11.84 31.32 17.36
N ILE A 94 12.38 30.62 16.35
CA ILE A 94 13.33 29.51 16.52
C ILE A 94 14.59 29.99 17.24
N LYS A 95 15.22 31.07 16.76
CA LYS A 95 16.41 31.67 17.39
C LYS A 95 16.15 32.13 18.82
N GLN A 96 14.99 32.73 19.09
CA GLN A 96 14.63 33.18 20.43
C GLN A 96 14.48 32.01 21.42
N LYS A 97 13.82 30.93 20.99
CA LYS A 97 13.61 29.74 21.80
C LYS A 97 14.91 28.98 22.05
N PHE A 98 15.75 28.85 21.02
CA PHE A 98 17.09 28.27 21.16
C PHE A 98 17.90 29.00 22.24
N ARG A 99 18.00 30.34 22.18
CA ARG A 99 18.72 31.14 23.20
C ARG A 99 18.24 30.86 24.63
N ARG A 100 16.92 30.74 24.83
CA ARG A 100 16.35 30.43 26.15
C ARG A 100 16.74 29.01 26.62
N LEU A 101 16.67 28.03 25.72
CA LEU A 101 17.01 26.64 26.03
C LEU A 101 18.52 26.44 26.26
N THR A 102 19.38 27.14 25.51
CA THR A 102 20.83 27.15 25.70
C THR A 102 21.21 27.62 27.10
N VAL A 103 20.56 28.68 27.60
CA VAL A 103 20.81 29.21 28.96
C VAL A 103 20.33 28.21 30.03
N LEU A 104 19.26 27.47 29.78
CA LEU A 104 18.71 26.51 30.73
C LEU A 104 19.53 25.21 30.79
N HIS A 105 19.94 24.70 29.62
CA HIS A 105 20.60 23.41 29.46
C HIS A 105 22.11 23.51 29.19
N HIS A 106 22.75 24.61 29.59
CA HIS A 106 24.19 24.77 29.43
C HIS A 106 24.93 23.70 30.27
N PRO A 107 25.93 22.99 29.70
CA PRO A 107 26.66 21.94 30.43
C PRO A 107 27.33 22.45 31.71
N ASP A 108 27.73 23.73 31.74
CA ASP A 108 28.34 24.35 32.94
C ASP A 108 27.38 24.48 34.14
N LYS A 109 26.07 24.43 33.92
CA LYS A 109 25.08 24.48 35.01
C LYS A 109 24.81 23.10 35.63
N VAL A 110 25.33 22.03 35.04
CA VAL A 110 25.11 20.66 35.50
C VAL A 110 26.21 20.30 36.49
N VAL A 111 25.89 20.38 37.78
CA VAL A 111 26.83 20.18 38.89
C VAL A 111 27.12 18.68 39.13
N ALA A 112 26.21 17.78 38.75
CA ALA A 112 26.39 16.34 38.91
C ALA A 112 27.26 15.75 37.79
N ALA A 113 28.42 15.21 38.14
CA ALA A 113 29.38 14.64 37.19
C ALA A 113 28.79 13.51 36.31
N GLU A 114 27.87 12.71 36.86
CA GLU A 114 27.19 11.62 36.14
C GLU A 114 26.19 12.11 35.09
N ALA A 115 25.60 13.30 35.29
CA ALA A 115 24.61 13.87 34.38
C ALA A 115 25.23 14.74 33.28
N ARG A 116 26.51 15.12 33.44
CA ARG A 116 27.27 15.95 32.50
C ARG A 116 27.34 15.38 31.07
N PRO A 117 27.68 14.10 30.84
CA PRO A 117 27.71 13.54 29.48
C PRO A 117 26.33 13.50 28.80
N ALA A 118 25.25 13.30 29.58
CA ALA A 118 23.89 13.34 29.05
C ALA A 118 23.47 14.76 28.64
N ALA A 119 23.86 15.76 29.45
CA ALA A 119 23.61 17.17 29.15
C ALA A 119 24.39 17.65 27.92
N GLU A 120 25.65 17.24 27.76
CA GLU A 120 26.45 17.54 26.56
C GLU A 120 25.82 16.97 25.29
N ARG A 121 25.38 15.70 25.32
CA ARG A 121 24.66 15.07 24.20
C ARG A 121 23.38 15.81 23.85
N TYR A 122 22.60 16.18 24.87
CA TYR A 122 21.37 16.95 24.67
C TYR A 122 21.65 18.32 24.07
N PHE A 123 22.70 19.01 24.52
CA PHE A 123 23.12 20.31 23.99
C PHE A 123 23.55 20.23 22.52
N VAL A 124 24.35 19.22 22.16
CA VAL A 124 24.75 18.97 20.78
C VAL A 124 23.52 18.72 19.91
N TYR A 125 22.57 17.92 20.39
CA TYR A 125 21.32 17.65 19.68
C TYR A 125 20.44 18.90 19.52
N LEU A 126 20.35 19.75 20.56
CA LEU A 126 19.64 21.02 20.53
C LEU A 126 20.25 21.99 19.50
N LYS A 127 21.59 22.08 19.46
CA LYS A 127 22.31 22.88 18.47
C LYS A 127 22.04 22.38 17.05
N LEU A 128 22.10 21.06 16.85
CA LEU A 128 21.82 20.43 15.56
C LEU A 128 20.41 20.75 15.05
N ALA A 129 19.42 20.69 15.95
CA ALA A 129 18.04 21.04 15.64
C ALA A 129 17.90 22.51 15.24
N HIS A 130 18.53 23.43 15.97
CA HIS A 130 18.56 24.85 15.60
C HIS A 130 19.20 25.08 14.23
N ASP A 131 20.37 24.49 13.98
CA ASP A 131 21.13 24.70 12.74
C ASP A 131 20.39 24.14 11.53
N THR A 132 19.64 23.04 11.71
CA THR A 132 18.80 22.43 10.67
C THR A 132 17.56 23.27 10.37
N LEU A 133 16.86 23.76 11.40
CA LEU A 133 15.60 24.48 11.24
C LEU A 133 15.79 25.95 10.81
N THR A 134 16.98 26.51 11.01
CA THR A 134 17.32 27.89 10.62
C THR A 134 17.60 28.00 9.12
N ASP A 135 18.20 26.97 8.53
CA ASP A 135 18.50 26.92 7.09
C ASP A 135 17.26 26.44 6.31
N PRO A 136 16.72 27.24 5.36
CA PRO A 136 15.51 26.88 4.63
C PRO A 136 15.68 25.59 3.79
N VAL A 137 16.88 25.32 3.28
CA VAL A 137 17.14 24.11 2.48
C VAL A 137 17.14 22.86 3.36
N LYS A 138 17.81 22.94 4.51
CA LYS A 138 17.84 21.82 5.47
C LYS A 138 16.50 21.60 6.15
N ARG A 139 15.75 22.66 6.43
CA ARG A 139 14.37 22.58 6.94
C ARG A 139 13.47 21.85 5.95
N PHE A 140 13.55 22.22 4.65
CA PHE A 140 12.82 21.52 3.59
C PHE A 140 13.14 20.02 3.56
N ALA A 141 14.43 19.67 3.64
CA ALA A 141 14.86 18.27 3.64
C ALA A 141 14.41 17.53 4.91
N TYR A 142 14.50 18.18 6.07
CA TYR A 142 14.12 17.61 7.37
C TYR A 142 12.63 17.28 7.42
N ASP A 143 11.78 18.17 6.93
CA ASP A 143 10.32 17.95 6.95
C ASP A 143 9.93 16.69 6.13
N ARG A 144 10.71 16.32 5.10
CA ARG A 144 10.44 15.20 4.18
C ARG A 144 11.13 13.89 4.54
N PHE A 145 12.37 13.96 4.99
CA PHE A 145 13.22 12.79 5.24
C PHE A 145 13.54 12.60 6.73
N GLY A 146 13.17 13.55 7.59
CA GLY A 146 13.39 13.46 9.03
C GLY A 146 14.88 13.51 9.40
N PRO A 147 15.32 12.79 10.45
CA PRO A 147 16.70 12.83 10.93
C PRO A 147 17.72 12.19 9.97
N ASP A 148 17.27 11.46 8.95
CA ASP A 148 18.15 10.77 8.00
C ASP A 148 19.02 11.75 7.18
N ILE A 149 18.56 13.00 7.03
CA ILE A 149 19.31 14.07 6.33
C ILE A 149 20.66 14.38 6.97
N LEU A 150 20.83 14.06 8.25
CA LEU A 150 22.05 14.36 9.00
C LEU A 150 23.22 13.50 8.55
N GLU A 151 22.93 12.34 7.96
CA GLU A 151 23.92 11.43 7.41
C GLU A 151 24.38 11.90 6.00
N TRP A 152 23.60 12.76 5.34
CA TRP A 152 23.81 13.17 3.95
C TRP A 152 24.72 14.40 3.87
N LYS A 153 26.03 14.15 3.96
CA LYS A 153 27.06 15.21 4.02
C LYS A 153 27.27 15.97 2.69
N HIS A 154 26.90 15.39 1.55
CA HIS A 154 27.20 15.93 0.22
C HIS A 154 26.03 16.71 -0.42
N CYS A 155 24.93 16.90 0.30
CA CYS A 155 23.76 17.60 -0.21
C CYS A 155 23.80 19.08 0.22
N LEU A 156 23.75 19.99 -0.76
CA LEU A 156 23.78 21.44 -0.52
C LEU A 156 22.50 22.12 -1.02
N THR A 157 21.92 21.62 -2.11
CA THR A 157 20.71 22.17 -2.71
C THR A 157 19.49 21.28 -2.47
N ILE A 158 18.29 21.86 -2.59
CA ILE A 158 17.02 21.12 -2.47
C ILE A 158 16.99 19.93 -3.43
N HIS A 159 17.43 20.13 -4.67
CA HIS A 159 17.47 19.08 -5.67
C HIS A 159 18.36 17.91 -5.24
N ASP A 160 19.54 18.19 -4.66
CA ASP A 160 20.46 17.14 -4.21
C ASP A 160 19.84 16.31 -3.08
N TYR A 161 19.15 16.95 -2.14
CA TYR A 161 18.41 16.26 -1.07
C TYR A 161 17.28 15.39 -1.65
N VAL A 162 16.50 15.94 -2.58
CA VAL A 162 15.40 15.21 -3.23
C VAL A 162 15.93 13.99 -3.99
N MET A 163 16.95 14.18 -4.82
CA MET A 163 17.50 13.10 -5.65
C MET A 163 18.17 12.03 -4.79
N HIS A 164 18.92 12.43 -3.75
CA HIS A 164 19.51 11.48 -2.82
C HIS A 164 18.44 10.68 -2.08
N GLY A 165 17.35 11.33 -1.62
CA GLY A 165 16.24 10.63 -0.97
C GLY A 165 15.50 9.66 -1.88
N VAL A 166 15.31 10.01 -3.16
CA VAL A 166 14.75 9.10 -4.16
C VAL A 166 15.69 7.91 -4.38
N GLN A 167 17.00 8.15 -4.52
CA GLN A 167 18.00 7.10 -4.69
C GLN A 167 18.12 6.20 -3.47
N SER A 168 18.01 6.73 -2.26
CA SER A 168 18.08 5.92 -1.03
C SER A 168 16.86 5.01 -0.88
N ASN A 169 15.68 5.46 -1.29
CA ASN A 169 14.45 4.69 -1.14
C ASN A 169 14.19 3.75 -2.32
N ALA A 170 14.69 4.06 -3.52
CA ALA A 170 14.46 3.28 -4.74
C ALA A 170 14.81 1.77 -4.61
N PRO A 171 15.95 1.36 -4.00
CA PRO A 171 16.26 -0.05 -3.80
C PRO A 171 15.20 -0.79 -2.97
N SER A 172 14.67 -0.15 -1.93
CA SER A 172 13.65 -0.76 -1.07
C SER A 172 12.33 -1.00 -1.81
N TYR A 173 11.94 -0.07 -2.68
CA TYR A 173 10.77 -0.20 -3.54
C TYR A 173 10.98 -1.22 -4.66
N LEU A 174 12.17 -1.28 -5.25
CA LEU A 174 12.50 -2.29 -6.26
C LEU A 174 12.45 -3.69 -5.67
N VAL A 175 13.07 -3.89 -4.50
CA VAL A 175 12.99 -5.16 -3.77
C VAL A 175 11.53 -5.50 -3.43
N GLY A 176 10.76 -4.53 -2.93
CA GLY A 176 9.33 -4.73 -2.65
C GLY A 176 8.53 -5.15 -3.89
N ALA A 177 8.76 -4.51 -5.03
CA ALA A 177 8.11 -4.85 -6.29
C ALA A 177 8.50 -6.25 -6.80
N VAL A 178 9.79 -6.58 -6.76
CA VAL A 178 10.30 -7.92 -7.13
C VAL A 178 9.69 -9.00 -6.24
N VAL A 179 9.67 -8.78 -4.92
CA VAL A 179 9.04 -9.70 -3.97
C VAL A 179 7.56 -9.85 -4.28
N MET A 180 6.82 -8.77 -4.51
CA MET A 180 5.40 -8.88 -4.89
C MET A 180 5.17 -9.67 -6.18
N ILE A 181 5.97 -9.42 -7.22
CA ILE A 181 5.90 -10.15 -8.49
C ILE A 181 6.24 -11.63 -8.27
N MET A 182 7.29 -11.91 -7.51
CA MET A 182 7.72 -13.27 -7.18
C MET A 182 6.61 -14.03 -6.44
N LEU A 183 6.01 -13.44 -5.40
CA LEU A 183 4.87 -14.05 -4.71
C LEU A 183 3.70 -14.31 -5.66
N SER A 184 3.41 -13.37 -6.58
CA SER A 184 2.36 -13.54 -7.58
C SER A 184 2.68 -14.63 -8.61
N MET A 185 3.95 -14.85 -8.97
CA MET A 185 4.36 -15.90 -9.90
C MET A 185 4.28 -17.29 -9.26
N LEU A 186 4.61 -17.42 -7.97
CA LEU A 186 4.52 -18.68 -7.24
C LEU A 186 3.05 -19.10 -6.94
N GLY A 187 2.05 -18.30 -7.35
CA GLY A 187 0.64 -18.58 -7.08
C GLY A 187 0.24 -18.44 -5.61
N TYR A 188 1.15 -17.93 -4.76
CA TYR A 188 0.81 -17.57 -3.40
C TYR A 188 0.03 -16.26 -3.42
N LEU A 189 -1.03 -16.21 -2.62
CA LEU A 189 -1.78 -14.98 -2.38
C LEU A 189 -2.48 -14.44 -3.65
N GLU A 190 -3.18 -15.29 -4.40
CA GLU A 190 -4.04 -14.88 -5.52
C GLU A 190 -5.09 -13.81 -5.13
N GLN A 191 -5.52 -13.83 -3.86
CA GLN A 191 -6.67 -13.07 -3.37
C GLN A 191 -6.29 -11.63 -3.00
N GLY A 192 -6.82 -10.67 -3.75
CA GLY A 192 -6.47 -9.26 -3.57
C GLY A 192 -5.18 -8.84 -4.26
N ARG A 193 -4.72 -9.62 -5.25
CA ARG A 193 -3.58 -9.29 -6.13
C ARG A 193 -3.64 -7.84 -6.61
N TYR A 194 -4.78 -7.44 -7.21
CA TYR A 194 -5.00 -6.09 -7.71
C TYR A 194 -4.85 -5.01 -6.64
N TRP A 195 -5.50 -5.20 -5.49
CA TRP A 195 -5.47 -4.23 -4.39
C TRP A 195 -4.07 -4.00 -3.83
N ARG A 196 -3.21 -5.03 -3.85
CA ARG A 196 -1.81 -4.90 -3.43
C ARG A 196 -1.01 -4.03 -4.38
N TYR A 197 -1.11 -4.29 -5.70
CA TYR A 197 -0.46 -3.45 -6.70
C TYR A 197 -0.97 -2.01 -6.66
N LEU A 198 -2.28 -1.82 -6.48
CA LEU A 198 -2.88 -0.49 -6.37
C LEU A 198 -2.38 0.27 -5.15
N ALA A 199 -2.39 -0.35 -3.96
CA ALA A 199 -1.93 0.30 -2.74
C ALA A 199 -0.41 0.57 -2.77
N PHE A 200 0.37 -0.33 -3.37
CA PHE A 200 1.81 -0.12 -3.56
C PHE A 200 2.08 1.04 -4.54
N ALA A 201 1.35 1.10 -5.65
CA ALA A 201 1.43 2.23 -6.59
C ALA A 201 0.97 3.54 -5.95
N ALA A 202 -0.12 3.52 -5.18
CA ALA A 202 -0.63 4.68 -4.45
C ALA A 202 0.40 5.20 -3.42
N LEU A 203 1.13 4.31 -2.75
CA LEU A 203 2.20 4.67 -1.82
C LEU A 203 3.37 5.35 -2.55
N ILE A 204 3.80 4.81 -3.69
CA ILE A 204 4.87 5.42 -4.52
C ILE A 204 4.44 6.81 -5.01
N ILE A 205 3.19 6.95 -5.47
CA ILE A 205 2.65 8.23 -5.92
C ILE A 205 2.60 9.23 -4.76
N LEU A 206 2.14 8.81 -3.59
CA LEU A 206 2.10 9.65 -2.39
C LEU A 206 3.51 10.10 -1.99
N GLU A 207 4.48 9.18 -1.96
CA GLU A 207 5.86 9.49 -1.62
C GLU A 207 6.49 10.47 -2.63
N GLY A 208 6.35 10.17 -3.93
CA GLY A 208 6.80 11.04 -5.00
C GLY A 208 6.18 12.44 -4.91
N HIS A 209 4.89 12.52 -4.60
CA HIS A 209 4.19 13.80 -4.40
C HIS A 209 4.75 14.57 -3.20
N THR A 210 4.98 13.91 -2.06
CA THR A 210 5.53 14.54 -0.85
C THR A 210 6.96 15.03 -1.02
N ILE A 211 7.77 14.32 -1.81
CA ILE A 211 9.18 14.65 -2.02
C ILE A 211 9.32 15.80 -3.03
N THR A 212 8.51 15.80 -4.10
CA THR A 212 8.64 16.76 -5.21
C THR A 212 7.97 18.10 -4.95
N ARG A 213 6.82 18.13 -4.26
CA ARG A 213 6.11 19.39 -4.00
C ARG A 213 6.68 20.12 -2.80
N PRO A 214 6.73 21.47 -2.83
CA PRO A 214 7.16 22.29 -1.70
C PRO A 214 6.15 22.30 -0.55
N ASP A 215 4.86 22.16 -0.88
CA ASP A 215 3.76 22.23 0.09
C ASP A 215 3.41 20.85 0.65
N PHE A 216 2.84 20.87 1.85
CA PHE A 216 2.29 19.68 2.49
C PHE A 216 1.12 19.12 1.66
N PRO A 217 0.96 17.77 1.56
CA PRO A 217 -0.21 17.20 0.92
C PRO A 217 -1.49 17.69 1.60
N ALA A 218 -2.45 18.20 0.82
CA ALA A 218 -3.71 18.75 1.32
C ALA A 218 -4.47 17.77 2.23
N PHE A 219 -4.40 16.47 1.95
CA PHE A 219 -4.99 15.44 2.82
C PHE A 219 -4.39 15.43 4.24
N ILE A 220 -3.09 15.71 4.38
CA ILE A 220 -2.43 15.70 5.68
C ILE A 220 -2.80 16.97 6.46
N THR A 221 -2.76 18.14 5.80
CA THR A 221 -3.06 19.42 6.44
C THR A 221 -4.52 19.62 6.74
N ASP A 222 -5.40 19.22 5.82
CA ASP A 222 -6.82 19.61 5.86
C ASP A 222 -7.69 18.52 6.50
N PHE A 223 -7.21 17.27 6.55
CA PHE A 223 -7.96 16.15 7.10
C PHE A 223 -7.26 15.49 8.30
N LEU A 224 -6.05 14.95 8.14
CA LEU A 224 -5.37 14.20 9.21
C LEU A 224 -5.03 15.09 10.42
N ASN A 225 -4.32 16.20 10.20
CA ASN A 225 -3.89 17.10 11.28
C ASN A 225 -5.08 17.65 12.10
N PRO A 226 -6.17 18.18 11.52
CA PRO A 226 -7.31 18.65 12.29
C PRO A 226 -8.08 17.50 12.97
N LEU A 227 -8.14 16.31 12.37
CA LEU A 227 -8.76 15.14 12.98
C LEU A 227 -8.01 14.70 14.25
N PHE A 228 -6.68 14.70 14.24
CA PHE A 228 -5.90 14.38 15.43
C PHE A 228 -5.85 15.53 16.46
N ALA A 229 -5.89 16.78 16.00
CA ALA A 229 -6.01 17.95 16.87
C ALA A 229 -7.35 17.96 17.62
N PHE A 230 -8.44 17.50 17.00
CA PHE A 230 -9.74 17.35 17.64
C PHE A 230 -9.68 16.43 18.87
N PHE A 231 -8.96 15.31 18.77
CA PHE A 231 -8.78 14.40 19.90
C PHE A 231 -7.76 14.90 20.94
N LYS A 232 -7.16 16.09 20.76
CA LYS A 232 -6.02 16.63 21.55
C LYS A 232 -4.90 15.62 21.77
N ALA A 233 -4.83 14.61 20.91
CA ALA A 233 -4.02 13.46 21.21
C ALA A 233 -2.55 13.80 20.93
N HIS A 234 -2.26 14.50 19.82
CA HIS A 234 -0.93 14.56 19.22
C HIS A 234 -0.59 15.96 18.66
N PRO A 235 0.70 16.37 18.68
CA PRO A 235 1.18 17.51 17.89
C PRO A 235 1.02 17.23 16.37
N PRO A 236 0.99 18.26 15.51
CA PRO A 236 0.80 18.08 14.07
C PRO A 236 1.91 17.20 13.50
N PHE A 237 1.52 16.23 12.66
CA PHE A 237 2.47 15.29 12.06
C PHE A 237 3.29 15.96 10.97
N LEU A 238 4.60 15.64 10.95
CA LEU A 238 5.50 16.03 9.87
C LEU A 238 5.32 15.09 8.65
N PRO A 239 5.65 15.54 7.42
CA PRO A 239 5.50 14.70 6.23
C PRO A 239 6.22 13.36 6.31
N PHE A 240 7.47 13.35 6.79
CA PHE A 240 8.22 12.11 6.96
C PHE A 240 7.56 11.13 7.93
N GLN A 241 6.86 11.67 8.96
CA GLN A 241 6.17 10.87 9.96
C GLN A 241 4.96 10.16 9.37
N VAL A 242 4.14 10.90 8.63
CA VAL A 242 2.99 10.33 7.92
C VAL A 242 3.44 9.29 6.92
N LEU A 243 4.53 9.55 6.18
CA LEU A 243 5.07 8.61 5.22
C LEU A 243 5.63 7.34 5.88
N ALA A 244 6.26 7.45 7.05
CA ALA A 244 6.74 6.31 7.82
C ALA A 244 5.58 5.44 8.36
N ILE A 245 4.52 6.07 8.88
CA ILE A 245 3.31 5.37 9.30
C ILE A 245 2.64 4.71 8.08
N ALA A 246 2.45 5.44 6.99
CA ALA A 246 1.83 4.94 5.77
C ALA A 246 2.57 3.70 5.21
N ARG A 247 3.90 3.73 5.15
CA ARG A 247 4.73 2.58 4.74
C ARG A 247 4.47 1.36 5.63
N LYS A 248 4.53 1.51 6.96
CA LYS A 248 4.28 0.43 7.91
C LYS A 248 2.84 -0.09 7.85
N THR A 249 1.85 0.80 7.83
CA THR A 249 0.43 0.44 7.77
C THR A 249 0.10 -0.26 6.47
N THR A 250 0.67 0.17 5.34
CA THR A 250 0.46 -0.49 4.04
C THR A 250 0.96 -1.93 4.08
N PHE A 251 2.17 -2.15 4.61
CA PHE A 251 2.72 -3.49 4.77
C PHE A 251 1.90 -4.37 5.73
N ALA A 252 1.51 -3.83 6.89
CA ALA A 252 0.66 -4.50 7.86
C ALA A 252 -0.72 -4.86 7.29
N LEU A 253 -1.33 -3.93 6.55
CA LEU A 253 -2.62 -4.12 5.88
C LEU A 253 -2.54 -5.22 4.82
N PHE A 254 -1.43 -5.34 4.10
CA PHE A 254 -1.22 -6.44 3.15
C PHE A 254 -1.19 -7.80 3.83
N ILE A 255 -0.46 -7.91 4.94
CA ILE A 255 -0.40 -9.16 5.70
C ILE A 255 -1.80 -9.48 6.27
N ALA A 256 -2.47 -8.49 6.87
CA ALA A 256 -3.80 -8.65 7.44
C ALA A 256 -4.81 -9.11 6.38
N MET A 257 -4.85 -8.45 5.23
CA MET A 257 -5.78 -8.79 4.14
C MET A 257 -5.54 -10.21 3.64
N ASN A 258 -4.28 -10.64 3.59
CA ASN A 258 -3.94 -12.00 3.20
C ASN A 258 -4.38 -13.05 4.23
N GLN A 259 -4.28 -12.75 5.54
CA GLN A 259 -4.77 -13.64 6.59
C GLN A 259 -6.31 -13.67 6.69
N LEU A 260 -6.98 -12.57 6.34
CA LEU A 260 -8.44 -12.45 6.31
C LEU A 260 -9.09 -13.11 5.07
N ALA A 261 -8.38 -13.13 3.94
CA ALA A 261 -8.89 -13.67 2.68
C ALA A 261 -9.42 -15.12 2.77
N PRO A 262 -8.70 -16.11 3.35
CA PRO A 262 -9.20 -17.47 3.47
C PRO A 262 -10.40 -17.60 4.44
N ILE A 263 -10.60 -16.62 5.32
CA ILE A 263 -11.67 -16.64 6.34
C ILE A 263 -13.00 -16.18 5.73
N LEU A 264 -12.95 -15.16 4.87
CA LEU A 264 -14.12 -14.60 4.18
C LEU A 264 -14.66 -15.52 3.09
N GLN A 265 -13.84 -16.43 2.58
CA GLN A 265 -14.27 -17.43 1.61
C GLN A 265 -14.93 -18.61 2.30
N ASP A 266 -16.26 -18.69 2.22
CA ASP A 266 -16.95 -19.91 2.61
C ASP A 266 -16.68 -21.00 1.55
N PRO A 267 -16.19 -22.19 1.95
CA PRO A 267 -15.90 -23.28 1.03
C PRO A 267 -17.09 -23.64 0.12
N ARG A 268 -18.32 -23.52 0.65
CA ARG A 268 -19.56 -23.74 -0.11
C ARG A 268 -19.76 -22.73 -1.23
N ARG A 269 -19.39 -21.46 -1.00
CA ARG A 269 -19.53 -20.39 -1.98
C ARG A 269 -18.47 -20.53 -3.09
N ASN A 270 -17.27 -20.99 -2.75
CA ASN A 270 -16.23 -21.33 -3.74
C ASN A 270 -16.60 -22.52 -4.61
N LEU A 271 -17.15 -23.60 -4.03
CA LEU A 271 -17.68 -24.75 -4.80
C LEU A 271 -18.78 -24.31 -5.77
N GLN A 272 -19.70 -23.46 -5.32
CA GLN A 272 -20.79 -22.96 -6.17
C GLN A 272 -20.28 -22.03 -7.28
N ASN A 273 -19.31 -21.17 -6.98
CA ASN A 273 -18.65 -20.31 -7.98
C ASN A 273 -17.84 -21.12 -8.99
N GLN A 274 -17.14 -22.17 -8.56
CA GLN A 274 -16.41 -23.09 -9.45
C GLN A 274 -17.37 -23.83 -10.38
N ASN A 275 -18.49 -24.35 -9.86
CA ASN A 275 -19.49 -25.03 -10.66
C ASN A 275 -20.12 -24.07 -11.69
N ASN A 276 -20.43 -22.82 -11.29
CA ASN A 276 -20.97 -21.82 -12.20
C ASN A 276 -19.96 -21.40 -13.27
N ALA A 277 -18.68 -21.22 -12.92
CA ALA A 277 -17.62 -20.89 -13.87
C ALA A 277 -17.36 -22.04 -14.85
N ALA A 278 -17.35 -23.29 -14.37
CA ALA A 278 -17.22 -24.47 -15.24
C ALA A 278 -18.40 -24.57 -16.21
N ALA A 279 -19.63 -24.32 -15.73
CA ALA A 279 -20.81 -24.29 -16.58
C ALA A 279 -20.76 -23.16 -17.64
N GLN A 280 -20.29 -21.97 -17.28
CA GLN A 280 -20.06 -20.87 -18.25
C GLN A 280 -18.99 -21.23 -19.27
N GLN A 281 -17.89 -21.85 -18.85
CA GLN A 281 -16.82 -22.29 -19.74
C GLN A 281 -17.34 -23.33 -20.74
N GLU A 282 -18.17 -24.27 -20.28
CA GLU A 282 -18.78 -25.28 -21.13
C GLU A 282 -19.72 -24.66 -22.16
N GLN A 283 -20.52 -23.66 -21.78
CA GLN A 283 -21.38 -22.91 -22.70
C GLN A 283 -20.57 -22.19 -23.78
N LEU A 284 -19.45 -21.55 -23.44
CA LEU A 284 -18.57 -20.89 -24.41
C LEU A 284 -17.93 -21.89 -25.38
N ASN A 285 -17.51 -23.06 -24.88
CA ASN A 285 -16.96 -24.11 -25.72
C ASN A 285 -18.01 -24.64 -26.71
N ARG A 286 -19.27 -24.81 -26.27
CA ARG A 286 -20.38 -25.20 -27.15
C ARG A 286 -20.66 -24.16 -28.23
N LEU A 287 -20.67 -22.86 -27.88
CA LEU A 287 -20.84 -21.77 -28.86
C LEU A 287 -19.69 -21.75 -29.87
N THR A 288 -18.46 -21.93 -29.40
CA THR A 288 -17.28 -22.00 -30.27
C THR A 288 -17.36 -23.18 -31.23
N GLN A 289 -17.80 -24.34 -30.76
CA GLN A 289 -18.03 -25.50 -31.61
C GLN A 289 -19.12 -25.24 -32.65
N LEU A 290 -20.27 -24.68 -32.25
CA LEU A 290 -21.36 -24.35 -33.18
C LEU A 290 -20.91 -23.36 -34.26
N LEU A 291 -20.14 -22.34 -33.87
CA LEU A 291 -19.56 -21.39 -34.81
C LEU A 291 -18.60 -22.08 -35.78
N SER A 292 -17.75 -22.99 -35.31
CA SER A 292 -16.83 -23.73 -36.18
C SER A 292 -17.54 -24.64 -37.19
N VAL A 293 -18.67 -25.24 -36.79
CA VAL A 293 -19.50 -26.06 -37.70
C VAL A 293 -20.21 -25.18 -38.71
N ALA A 294 -20.79 -24.06 -38.27
CA ALA A 294 -21.45 -23.10 -39.16
C ALA A 294 -20.46 -22.52 -40.18
N ASP A 295 -19.23 -22.21 -39.76
CA ASP A 295 -18.17 -21.72 -40.64
C ASP A 295 -17.75 -22.77 -41.68
N GLN A 296 -17.61 -24.04 -41.27
CA GLN A 296 -17.35 -25.14 -42.20
C GLN A 296 -18.47 -25.33 -43.22
N ASP A 297 -19.72 -25.23 -42.80
CA ASP A 297 -20.86 -25.39 -43.70
C ASP A 297 -21.00 -24.19 -44.66
N ALA A 298 -20.72 -22.97 -44.19
CA ALA A 298 -20.61 -21.80 -45.04
C ALA A 298 -19.50 -21.96 -46.09
N MET A 299 -18.31 -22.43 -45.68
CA MET A 299 -17.21 -22.70 -46.62
C MET A 299 -17.55 -23.78 -47.64
N LYS A 300 -18.28 -24.84 -47.25
CA LYS A 300 -18.75 -25.86 -48.19
C LYS A 300 -19.75 -25.30 -49.19
N LEU A 301 -20.71 -24.49 -48.73
CA LEU A 301 -21.69 -23.85 -49.61
C LEU A 301 -21.02 -22.92 -50.61
N VAL A 302 -20.11 -22.06 -50.13
CA VAL A 302 -19.28 -21.21 -51.00
C VAL A 302 -18.45 -22.07 -51.97
N GLY A 303 -17.88 -23.17 -51.49
CA GLY A 303 -17.15 -24.13 -52.33
C GLY A 303 -18.01 -24.71 -53.44
N ILE A 304 -19.25 -25.12 -53.15
CA ILE A 304 -20.21 -25.65 -54.13
C ILE A 304 -20.63 -24.56 -55.13
N GLU A 305 -20.89 -23.34 -54.67
CA GLU A 305 -21.24 -22.21 -55.54
C GLU A 305 -20.07 -21.78 -56.44
N THR A 306 -18.82 -21.97 -55.97
CA THR A 306 -17.61 -21.63 -56.73
C THR A 306 -17.06 -22.76 -57.59
N MET A 307 -17.52 -24.01 -57.43
CA MET A 307 -17.17 -25.14 -58.30
C MET A 307 -17.30 -24.86 -59.81
N PRO A 308 -18.39 -24.24 -60.33
CA PRO A 308 -18.50 -23.94 -61.76
C PRO A 308 -17.51 -22.87 -62.25
N PHE A 309 -16.82 -22.17 -61.35
CA PHE A 309 -15.85 -21.11 -61.66
C PHE A 309 -14.39 -21.54 -61.43
N GLN A 310 -14.13 -22.82 -61.18
CA GLN A 310 -12.76 -23.33 -61.02
C GLN A 310 -12.00 -23.34 -62.37
N GLY A 311 -11.01 -22.45 -62.49
CA GLY A 311 -10.15 -22.28 -63.68
C GLY A 311 -9.77 -20.81 -63.92
N ASP A 312 -8.73 -20.56 -64.72
CA ASP A 312 -8.13 -19.22 -64.92
C ASP A 312 -9.09 -18.20 -65.61
N GLU A 313 -10.08 -18.69 -66.38
CA GLU A 313 -11.16 -17.89 -66.96
C GLU A 313 -12.37 -17.74 -66.00
N GLY A 314 -12.76 -18.80 -65.31
CA GLY A 314 -13.89 -18.78 -64.36
C GLY A 314 -13.62 -17.89 -63.14
N GLU A 315 -12.37 -17.83 -62.68
CA GLU A 315 -11.98 -16.96 -61.56
C GLU A 315 -12.06 -15.47 -61.95
N LYS A 316 -11.78 -15.12 -63.23
CA LYS A 316 -11.95 -13.75 -63.74
C LYS A 316 -13.42 -13.36 -63.85
N GLU A 317 -14.30 -14.28 -64.26
CA GLU A 317 -15.75 -14.05 -64.32
C GLU A 317 -16.35 -13.87 -62.92
N LEU A 318 -15.97 -14.73 -61.97
CA LEU A 318 -16.39 -14.63 -60.56
C LEU A 318 -15.93 -13.30 -59.94
N ARG A 319 -14.66 -12.91 -60.13
CA ARG A 319 -14.14 -11.62 -59.66
C ARG A 319 -14.85 -10.43 -60.30
N GLY A 320 -15.22 -10.52 -61.59
CA GLY A 320 -16.03 -9.52 -62.28
C GLY A 320 -17.41 -9.36 -61.65
N LYS A 321 -18.15 -10.47 -61.48
CA LYS A 321 -19.48 -10.48 -60.85
C LYS A 321 -19.46 -10.06 -59.38
N MET A 322 -18.47 -10.48 -58.59
CA MET A 322 -18.29 -10.00 -57.22
C MET A 322 -18.00 -8.50 -57.19
N LYS A 323 -17.16 -7.99 -58.09
CA LYS A 323 -16.88 -6.55 -58.17
C LYS A 323 -18.14 -5.76 -58.48
N ASP A 324 -18.95 -6.21 -59.43
CA ASP A 324 -20.22 -5.56 -59.80
C ASP A 324 -21.27 -5.67 -58.69
N TRP A 325 -21.30 -6.76 -57.93
CA TRP A 325 -22.21 -6.94 -56.79
C TRP A 325 -21.80 -6.13 -55.55
N ILE A 326 -20.49 -5.95 -55.32
CA ILE A 326 -19.95 -5.18 -54.18
C ILE A 326 -19.96 -3.67 -54.48
N HIS A 327 -19.88 -3.25 -55.75
CA HIS A 327 -19.82 -1.85 -56.15
C HIS A 327 -20.97 -0.96 -55.60
N PRO A 328 -22.24 -1.40 -55.57
CA PRO A 328 -23.34 -0.66 -54.94
C PRO A 328 -23.11 -0.45 -53.44
N TYR A 329 -22.71 -1.49 -52.71
CA TYR A 329 -22.51 -1.44 -51.27
C TYR A 329 -21.27 -0.64 -50.86
N LEU A 330 -20.18 -0.70 -51.63
CA LEU A 330 -19.01 0.15 -51.40
C LEU A 330 -19.30 1.63 -51.68
N SER A 331 -20.16 1.92 -52.65
CA SER A 331 -20.60 3.30 -52.88
C SER A 331 -21.47 3.83 -51.74
N GLU A 332 -22.27 2.97 -51.11
CA GLU A 332 -23.10 3.30 -49.95
C GLU A 332 -22.27 3.48 -48.67
N ILE A 333 -21.22 2.68 -48.47
CA ILE A 333 -20.27 2.81 -47.35
C ILE A 333 -19.35 4.03 -47.54
N ALA A 334 -18.97 4.34 -48.77
CA ALA A 334 -18.17 5.53 -49.10
C ALA A 334 -18.99 6.84 -49.03
N LEU A 335 -20.29 6.80 -49.30
CA LEU A 335 -21.20 7.95 -49.18
C LEU A 335 -21.82 8.09 -47.78
N GLY A 336 -21.90 7.01 -47.00
CA GLY A 336 -22.33 7.01 -45.59
C GLY A 336 -21.23 7.36 -44.58
N GLY A 337 -20.02 7.65 -45.07
CA GLY A 337 -18.86 8.05 -44.28
C GLY A 337 -18.65 9.55 -44.15
N PHE A 338 -19.70 10.38 -44.22
CA PHE A 338 -19.69 11.78 -43.74
C PHE A 338 -21.15 12.27 -43.58
N ALA A 339 -21.80 11.84 -42.51
CA ALA A 339 -22.94 12.54 -41.91
C ALA A 339 -23.00 12.23 -40.42
#